data_AF-A0A060BLA0-F1
#
_entry.id   AF-A0A060BLA0-F1
#
_cell.length_a   1.000
_cell.length_b   1.000
_cell.length_c   1.000
_cell.angle_alpha   90.00
_cell.angle_beta   90.00
_cell.angle_gamma   90.00
#
_symmetry.space_group_name_H-M   'P 1'
#
loop_
_entity.id
_entity.type
_entity.pdbx_description
1 polymer ?
#
loop_
_entity_poly.entity_id
_entity_poly.type
_entity_poly.pdbx_seq_one_letter_code
_entity_poly.pdbx_strand_id
1 'polypeptide(L)'
;MSAAQQRACSELWTRDRRSEAAAKRTALGFTFPDPGSRPIRLGYLSNDFHEHATAHLLIEVLDAHRRDDFEVFSYSFGADDGLPMRRRLTTACDHFVDICELDDTAAARRIHADGVDI
;
A
#
# COMPACT_ATOMS: atom_id res chain seq x y z
N MET A 1 -12.19 1.16 27.53
CA MET A 1 -10.89 1.73 27.13
C MET A 1 -11.16 3.16 26.64
N SER A 2 -10.51 4.17 27.21
CA SER A 2 -10.68 5.57 26.80
C SER A 2 -9.87 5.88 25.53
N ALA A 3 -10.16 7.00 24.86
CA ALA A 3 -9.39 7.45 23.69
C ALA A 3 -7.90 7.64 24.03
N ALA A 4 -7.59 8.15 25.23
CA ALA A 4 -6.21 8.28 25.71
C ALA A 4 -5.51 6.92 25.87
N GLN A 5 -6.23 5.90 26.37
CA GLN A 5 -5.69 4.55 26.50
C GLN A 5 -5.47 3.89 25.13
N GLN A 6 -6.39 4.07 24.18
CA GLN A 6 -6.24 3.59 22.80
C GLN A 6 -5.01 4.20 22.12
N ARG A 7 -4.85 5.52 22.25
CA ARG A 7 -3.67 6.25 21.74
C ARG A 7 -2.38 5.71 22.36
N ALA A 8 -2.33 5.56 23.68
CA ALA A 8 -1.15 5.05 24.37
C ALA A 8 -0.76 3.64 23.89
N CYS A 9 -1.73 2.72 23.76
CA CYS A 9 -1.47 1.38 23.22
C CYS A 9 -0.92 1.43 21.79
N SER A 10 -1.51 2.27 20.92
CA SER A 10 -1.06 2.44 19.54
C SER A 10 0.36 3.02 19.45
N GLU A 11 0.66 4.06 20.25
CA GLU A 11 1.99 4.66 20.32
C GLU A 11 3.04 3.65 20.82
N LEU A 12 2.72 2.89 21.86
CA LEU A 12 3.61 1.85 22.40
C LEU A 12 3.87 0.74 21.37
N TRP A 13 2.84 0.26 20.68
CA TRP A 13 2.97 -0.79 19.66
C TRP A 13 3.76 -0.33 18.42
N THR A 14 3.62 0.94 18.03
CA THR A 14 4.31 1.48 16.85
C THR A 14 5.72 1.99 17.13
N ARG A 15 6.07 2.29 18.39
CA ARG A 15 7.34 2.94 18.75
C ARG A 15 8.56 2.18 18.21
N ASP A 16 8.67 0.89 18.56
CA ASP A 16 9.86 0.11 18.23
C ASP A 16 9.93 -0.14 16.71
N ARG A 17 8.77 -0.43 16.09
CA ARG A 17 8.61 -0.58 14.63
C ARG A 17 9.03 0.69 13.87
N ARG A 18 8.66 1.88 14.37
CA ARG A 18 9.05 3.17 13.78
C ARG A 18 10.55 3.42 13.91
N SER A 19 11.14 3.06 15.05
CA SER A 19 12.57 3.20 15.28
C SER A 19 13.38 2.32 14.32
N GLU A 20 13.03 1.04 14.20
CA GLU A 20 13.67 0.10 13.28
C GLU A 20 13.51 0.54 11.81
N ALA A 21 12.30 0.97 11.43
CA ALA A 21 12.03 1.45 10.08
C ALA A 21 12.80 2.74 9.73
N ALA A 22 13.09 3.62 10.70
CA ALA A 22 13.79 4.87 10.44
C ALA A 22 15.23 4.65 9.95
N ALA A 23 15.95 3.70 10.56
CA ALA A 23 17.30 3.33 10.13
C ALA A 23 17.28 2.72 8.72
N LYS A 24 16.37 1.76 8.48
CA LYS A 24 16.19 1.13 7.15
C LYS A 24 15.86 2.17 6.07
N ARG A 25 14.92 3.09 6.34
CA ARG A 25 14.53 4.17 5.42
C ARG A 25 15.71 5.08 5.06
N THR A 26 16.54 5.42 6.04
CA THR A 26 17.74 6.25 5.80
C THR A 26 18.74 5.52 4.90
N ALA A 27 18.95 4.21 5.14
CA ALA A 27 19.84 3.39 4.32
C ALA A 27 19.31 3.13 2.90
N LEU A 28 17.99 3.14 2.70
CA LEU A 28 17.37 2.99 1.37
C LEU A 28 17.65 4.18 0.45
N GLY A 29 17.82 5.39 0.99
CA GLY A 29 18.30 6.56 0.25
C GLY A 29 17.44 6.97 -0.94
N PHE A 30 16.13 6.72 -0.88
CA PHE A 30 15.21 7.01 -1.98
C PHE A 30 15.10 8.51 -2.27
N THR A 31 14.97 8.83 -3.55
CA THR A 31 14.74 10.19 -4.04
C THR A 31 13.41 10.22 -4.79
N PHE A 32 12.54 11.16 -4.44
CA PHE A 32 11.22 11.28 -5.05
C PHE A 32 11.20 12.53 -5.95
N PRO A 33 11.54 12.38 -7.25
CA PRO A 33 11.52 13.50 -8.18
C PRO A 33 10.09 14.00 -8.41
N ASP A 34 9.96 15.24 -8.85
CA ASP A 34 8.67 15.81 -9.24
C ASP A 34 8.06 14.96 -10.39
N PRO A 35 6.83 14.43 -10.23
CA PRO A 35 6.14 13.70 -11.29
C PRO A 35 5.90 14.56 -12.54
N GLY A 36 5.91 15.89 -12.44
CA GLY A 36 5.64 16.78 -13.56
C GLY A 36 4.18 16.73 -13.97
N SER A 37 3.89 16.58 -15.27
CA SER A 37 2.53 16.63 -15.82
C SER A 37 1.90 15.27 -16.13
N ARG A 38 2.51 14.15 -15.69
CA ARG A 38 1.93 12.81 -15.88
C ARG A 38 0.79 12.55 -14.86
N PRO A 39 -0.08 11.56 -15.10
CA PRO A 39 -1.01 11.08 -14.09
C PRO A 39 -0.29 10.73 -12.78
N ILE A 40 -0.94 11.03 -11.65
CA ILE A 40 -0.40 10.74 -10.32
C ILE A 40 -0.44 9.24 -10.09
N ARG A 41 0.68 8.64 -9.71
CA ARG A 41 0.78 7.23 -9.36
C ARG A 41 0.37 7.04 -7.91
N LEU A 42 -0.80 6.46 -7.69
CA LEU A 42 -1.33 6.17 -6.36
C LEU A 42 -1.05 4.74 -5.96
N GLY A 43 -0.42 4.52 -4.80
CA GLY A 43 -0.14 3.21 -4.25
C GLY A 43 -1.03 2.88 -3.05
N TYR A 44 -1.91 1.90 -3.20
CA TYR A 44 -2.63 1.30 -2.08
C TYR A 44 -1.86 0.08 -1.57
N LEU A 45 -1.58 0.01 -0.28
CA LEU A 45 -0.85 -1.10 0.35
C LEU A 45 -1.70 -1.74 1.44
N SER A 46 -2.00 -3.04 1.31
CA SER A 46 -2.82 -3.74 2.31
C SER A 46 -2.55 -5.24 2.38
N ASN A 47 -2.76 -5.82 3.56
CA ASN A 47 -2.85 -7.27 3.75
C ASN A 47 -4.22 -7.80 3.27
N ASP A 48 -5.19 -6.91 3.16
CA ASP A 48 -6.61 -7.25 3.07
C ASP A 48 -7.13 -7.25 1.63
N PHE A 49 -6.24 -7.30 0.64
CA PHE A 49 -6.60 -7.34 -0.78
C PHE A 49 -6.99 -8.76 -1.23
N HIS A 50 -7.97 -9.32 -0.53
CA HIS A 50 -8.59 -10.62 -0.73
C HIS A 50 -10.06 -10.52 -0.28
N GLU A 51 -10.78 -11.61 -0.05
CA GLU A 51 -12.17 -11.57 0.45
C GLU A 51 -12.23 -11.08 1.91
N HIS A 52 -12.09 -9.77 2.09
CA HIS A 52 -12.03 -9.08 3.38
C HIS A 52 -12.80 -7.77 3.36
N ALA A 53 -13.29 -7.34 4.54
CA ALA A 53 -14.10 -6.14 4.69
C ALA A 53 -13.45 -4.88 4.07
N THR A 54 -12.14 -4.71 4.25
CA THR A 54 -11.37 -3.60 3.65
C THR A 54 -11.51 -3.57 2.12
N ALA A 55 -11.40 -4.72 1.46
CA ALA A 55 -11.55 -4.80 0.01
C ALA A 55 -12.97 -4.47 -0.44
N HIS A 56 -14.00 -4.97 0.25
CA HIS A 56 -15.40 -4.64 -0.05
C HIS A 56 -15.69 -3.14 0.04
N LEU A 57 -15.09 -2.45 1.02
CA LEU A 57 -15.28 -1.02 1.22
C LEU A 57 -14.49 -0.17 0.21
N LEU A 58 -13.33 -0.66 -0.23
CA LEU A 58 -12.42 0.09 -1.09
C LEU A 58 -12.66 -0.13 -2.59
N ILE A 59 -13.20 -1.28 -3.00
CA ILE A 59 -13.19 -1.70 -4.41
C ILE A 59 -13.86 -0.71 -5.37
N GLU A 60 -14.99 -0.12 -4.98
CA GLU A 60 -15.69 0.86 -5.81
C GLU A 60 -14.91 2.17 -5.95
N VAL A 61 -14.06 2.51 -4.98
CA VAL A 61 -13.15 3.67 -5.08
C VAL A 61 -12.05 3.40 -6.08
N LEU A 62 -11.49 2.18 -6.07
CA LEU A 62 -10.48 1.77 -7.04
C LEU A 62 -11.05 1.81 -8.46
N ASP A 63 -12.26 1.31 -8.66
CA ASP A 63 -12.98 1.34 -9.94
C ASP A 63 -13.29 2.77 -10.41
N ALA A 64 -13.60 3.70 -9.48
CA ALA A 64 -14.02 5.06 -9.79
C ALA A 64 -12.87 6.05 -10.09
N HIS A 65 -11.60 5.64 -9.92
CA HIS A 65 -10.46 6.51 -10.24
C HIS A 65 -10.44 6.93 -11.71
N ARG A 66 -10.30 8.23 -11.94
CA ARG A 66 -10.14 8.79 -13.29
C ARG A 66 -8.75 8.49 -13.81
N ARG A 67 -8.63 7.57 -14.77
CA ARG A 67 -7.34 7.08 -15.30
C ARG A 67 -6.51 8.13 -16.04
N ASP A 68 -7.14 9.23 -16.48
CA ASP A 68 -6.44 10.37 -17.05
C ASP A 68 -5.69 11.20 -15.99
N ASP A 69 -6.13 11.12 -14.73
CA ASP A 69 -5.56 11.86 -13.61
C ASP A 69 -4.70 10.94 -12.71
N PHE A 70 -5.00 9.64 -12.69
CA PHE A 70 -4.36 8.67 -11.79
C PHE A 70 -3.96 7.35 -12.48
N GLU A 71 -2.77 6.86 -12.16
CA GLU A 71 -2.32 5.49 -12.43
C GLU A 71 -2.30 4.73 -11.09
N VAL A 72 -3.13 3.70 -10.93
CA VAL A 72 -3.42 3.08 -9.63
C VAL A 72 -2.71 1.75 -9.47
N PHE A 73 -1.89 1.67 -8.43
CA PHE A 73 -1.18 0.49 -7.96
C PHE A 73 -1.83 -0.05 -6.69
N SER A 74 -2.00 -1.36 -6.62
CA SER A 74 -2.34 -2.07 -5.39
C SER A 74 -1.22 -3.07 -5.05
N TYR A 75 -0.64 -2.92 -3.87
CA TYR A 75 0.36 -3.80 -3.29
C TYR A 75 -0.30 -4.68 -2.23
N SER A 76 -0.38 -5.98 -2.51
CA SER A 76 -0.87 -6.95 -1.54
C SER A 76 0.28 -7.63 -0.83
N PHE A 77 0.30 -7.56 0.50
CA PHE A 77 1.18 -8.40 1.33
C PHE A 77 0.44 -9.51 2.07
N GLY A 78 -0.85 -9.71 1.75
CA GLY A 78 -1.63 -10.85 2.20
C GLY A 78 -1.74 -11.96 1.15
N ALA A 79 -2.08 -13.15 1.63
CA ALA A 79 -2.24 -14.34 0.82
C ALA A 79 -3.35 -14.19 -0.24
N ASP A 80 -3.15 -14.84 -1.39
CA ASP A 80 -4.20 -15.04 -2.37
C ASP A 80 -5.12 -16.18 -1.91
N ASP A 81 -6.39 -15.88 -1.67
CA ASP A 81 -7.41 -16.85 -1.26
C ASP A 81 -8.12 -17.53 -2.46
N GLY A 82 -7.81 -17.12 -3.69
CA GLY A 82 -8.45 -17.58 -4.92
C GLY A 82 -9.89 -17.11 -5.11
N LEU A 83 -10.41 -16.26 -4.21
CA LEU A 83 -11.80 -15.85 -4.18
C LEU A 83 -12.09 -14.71 -5.17
N PRO A 84 -13.37 -14.43 -5.47
CA PRO A 84 -13.74 -13.44 -6.48
C PRO A 84 -13.21 -12.03 -6.21
N MET A 85 -13.14 -11.59 -4.95
CA MET A 85 -12.67 -10.24 -4.63
C MET A 85 -11.23 -9.98 -5.07
N ARG A 86 -10.32 -10.95 -4.89
CA ARG A 86 -8.93 -10.85 -5.35
C ARG A 86 -8.86 -10.54 -6.84
N ARG A 87 -9.63 -11.28 -7.64
CA ARG A 87 -9.71 -11.07 -9.10
C ARG A 87 -10.27 -9.70 -9.45
N ARG A 88 -11.29 -9.24 -8.72
CA ARG A 88 -11.88 -7.91 -8.94
C ARG A 88 -10.88 -6.79 -8.64
N LEU A 89 -10.12 -6.90 -7.55
CA LEU A 89 -9.05 -5.96 -7.21
C LEU A 89 -7.99 -5.88 -8.31
N THR A 90 -7.57 -7.02 -8.85
CA THR A 90 -6.62 -7.07 -9.97
C THR A 90 -7.13 -6.36 -11.21
N THR A 91 -8.44 -6.42 -11.49
CA THR A 91 -9.03 -5.72 -12.65
C THR A 91 -9.35 -4.25 -12.39
N ALA A 92 -9.55 -3.86 -11.14
CA ALA A 92 -9.92 -2.50 -10.73
C ALA A 92 -8.71 -1.53 -10.65
N CYS A 93 -7.50 -2.07 -10.73
CA CYS A 93 -6.26 -1.31 -10.67
C CYS A 93 -5.49 -1.43 -11.99
N ASP A 94 -4.68 -0.43 -12.30
CA ASP A 94 -3.76 -0.49 -13.44
C ASP A 94 -2.66 -1.53 -13.18
N HIS A 95 -2.22 -1.63 -11.92
CA HIS A 95 -1.22 -2.60 -11.47
C HIS A 95 -1.63 -3.26 -10.17
N PHE A 96 -1.64 -4.59 -10.15
CA PHE A 96 -1.76 -5.38 -8.93
C PHE A 96 -0.45 -6.12 -8.68
N VAL A 97 0.19 -5.84 -7.56
CA VAL A 97 1.53 -6.32 -7.22
C VAL A 97 1.46 -7.15 -5.95
N ASP A 98 1.72 -8.45 -6.09
CA ASP A 98 1.92 -9.33 -4.95
C ASP A 98 3.33 -9.12 -4.36
N ILE A 99 3.39 -8.77 -3.08
CA ILE A 99 4.60 -8.59 -2.29
C ILE A 99 4.60 -9.44 -1.02
N CYS A 100 3.72 -10.44 -0.92
CA CYS A 100 3.57 -11.30 0.27
C CYS A 100 4.88 -11.96 0.70
N GLU A 101 5.70 -12.37 -0.26
CA GLU A 101 6.99 -13.03 -0.01
C GLU A 101 8.17 -12.06 0.14
N LEU A 102 7.92 -10.74 0.04
CA LEU A 102 8.97 -9.74 0.16
C LEU A 102 9.12 -9.29 1.62
N ASP A 103 10.36 -9.13 2.06
CA ASP A 103 10.63 -8.38 3.29
C ASP A 103 10.36 -6.87 3.09
N ASP A 104 10.30 -6.12 4.20
CA ASP A 104 10.05 -4.67 4.17
C ASP A 104 10.98 -3.90 3.23
N THR A 105 12.26 -4.32 3.13
CA THR A 105 13.27 -3.61 2.33
C THR A 105 13.05 -3.87 0.85
N ALA A 106 12.81 -5.12 0.49
CA ALA A 106 12.49 -5.52 -0.88
C ALA A 106 11.16 -4.92 -1.35
N ALA A 107 10.13 -4.94 -0.50
CA ALA A 107 8.84 -4.30 -0.77
C ALA A 107 8.99 -2.78 -0.99
N ALA A 108 9.73 -2.09 -0.11
CA ALA A 108 9.97 -0.66 -0.25
C ALA A 108 10.75 -0.34 -1.54
N ARG A 109 11.73 -1.15 -1.93
CA ARG A 109 12.47 -1.00 -3.20
C ARG A 109 11.56 -1.22 -4.40
N ARG A 110 10.66 -2.20 -4.34
CA ARG A 110 9.69 -2.46 -5.40
C ARG A 110 8.76 -1.26 -5.59
N ILE A 111 8.11 -0.80 -4.53
CA ILE A 111 7.20 0.36 -4.57
C ILE A 111 7.94 1.62 -5.08
N HIS A 112 9.17 1.83 -4.64
CA HIS A 112 9.98 2.96 -5.10
C HIS A 112 10.34 2.86 -6.60
N ALA A 113 10.70 1.67 -7.08
CA ALA A 113 11.01 1.44 -8.49
C ALA A 113 9.81 1.65 -9.42
N ASP A 114 8.60 1.39 -8.92
CA ASP A 114 7.34 1.67 -9.63
C ASP A 114 7.04 3.19 -9.70
N GLY A 115 7.73 4.01 -8.90
CA GLY A 115 7.62 5.47 -8.94
C GLY A 115 6.28 5.99 -8.41
N VAL A 116 5.73 5.32 -7.40
CA VAL A 116 4.53 5.77 -6.68
C VAL A 116 4.75 7.14 -6.05
N ASP A 117 3.78 8.04 -6.24
CA ASP A 117 3.83 9.41 -5.74
C ASP A 117 3.17 9.56 -4.36
N ILE A 118 2.10 8.80 -4.10
CA ILE A 118 1.31 8.82 -2.86
C ILE A 118 1.06 7.40 -2.35
#